data_AF-T1DUJ3-F1
#
_entry.id   AF-T1DUJ3-F1
#
_cell.length_a   1.000
_cell.length_b   1.000
_cell.length_c   1.000
_cell.angle_alpha   90.00
_cell.angle_beta   90.00
_cell.angle_gamma   90.00
#
_symmetry.space_group_name_H-M   'P 1'
#
loop_
_entity.id
_entity.type
_entity.pdbx_description
1 polymer ?
#
loop_
_entity_poly.entity_id
_entity_poly.type
_entity_poly.pdbx_seq_one_letter_code
_entity_poly.pdbx_strand_id
1 'polypeptide(L)'
;MLLYDEKNEENFYALLKNFDEPLEAESNGIKKRYSIEDLMVLQVEKFDVYGDILKKLVKSGIPQEQIAFIGDAKTDNQKQELFMKMNEGAIRVLIGSTTKMGTGTNVQKRIIALYELDCPWRPCDLEQRMGRGIRQGNMFFEEELQRMLEALKEKDLSLEVKNQILEENIKFNIAHYRYATEQTYDARMFQINEQKLKPLVQLKSLNFNDGQRVFEAIDAEVANVAEMKAVATGNPFILEKHKITSLLKTEERYYEQYKKVFYKTNEALRF
;
A
#
# COMPACT_ATOMS: atom_id res chain seq x y z
N MET A 1 29.87 7.82 8.41
CA MET A 1 28.98 8.62 7.54
C MET A 1 29.58 8.55 6.15
N LEU A 2 28.89 7.94 5.17
CA LEU A 2 29.38 7.79 3.80
C LEU A 2 28.85 8.96 2.95
N LEU A 3 29.71 9.59 2.16
CA LEU A 3 29.35 10.69 1.24
C LEU A 3 29.56 10.24 -0.21
N TYR A 4 28.68 10.68 -1.08
CA TYR A 4 28.65 10.35 -2.51
C TYR A 4 29.54 11.31 -3.32
N ASP A 5 30.25 10.78 -4.32
CA ASP A 5 31.02 11.55 -5.31
C ASP A 5 30.36 11.40 -6.69
N GLU A 6 29.89 12.52 -7.26
CA GLU A 6 29.15 12.60 -8.52
C GLU A 6 29.99 12.27 -9.76
N LYS A 7 31.33 12.19 -9.66
CA LYS A 7 32.20 12.15 -10.85
C LYS A 7 32.64 10.76 -11.32
N ASN A 8 32.42 9.70 -10.53
CA ASN A 8 32.91 8.35 -10.85
C ASN A 8 31.77 7.32 -10.74
N GLU A 9 30.98 7.14 -11.81
CA GLU A 9 29.93 6.11 -11.86
C GLU A 9 30.47 4.67 -11.82
N GLU A 10 31.76 4.45 -12.10
CA GLU A 10 32.36 3.11 -12.22
C GLU A 10 33.19 2.64 -11.02
N ASN A 11 33.46 3.50 -10.02
CA ASN A 11 34.19 3.12 -8.80
C ASN A 11 33.35 3.40 -7.55
N PHE A 12 32.35 2.55 -7.31
CA PHE A 12 31.57 2.57 -6.06
C PHE A 12 32.37 1.94 -4.90
N TYR A 13 33.38 2.66 -4.42
CA TYR A 13 33.92 2.44 -3.08
C TYR A 13 33.83 3.74 -2.30
N ALA A 14 32.89 3.80 -1.35
CA ALA A 14 32.77 4.91 -0.45
C ALA A 14 34.05 5.02 0.39
N LEU A 15 34.81 6.11 0.21
CA LEU A 15 36.03 6.36 0.98
C LEU A 15 35.66 6.58 2.45
N LEU A 16 36.04 5.63 3.31
CA LEU A 16 36.03 5.78 4.76
C LEU A 16 37.13 6.77 5.16
N LYS A 17 36.79 7.84 5.91
CA LYS A 17 37.77 8.56 6.71
C LYS A 17 38.03 7.80 8.00
N ASN A 18 39.32 7.56 8.26
CA ASN A 18 39.96 7.14 9.51
C ASN A 18 39.89 5.63 9.80
N PHE A 19 41.04 4.97 9.61
CA PHE A 19 41.25 3.54 9.81
C PHE A 19 41.69 3.18 11.26
N ASP A 20 42.03 4.18 12.08
CA ASP A 20 42.85 3.96 13.29
C ASP A 20 42.17 4.26 14.65
N GLU A 21 40.84 4.35 14.72
CA GLU A 21 40.15 4.37 16.03
C GLU A 21 39.43 3.05 16.31
N PRO A 22 39.81 2.31 17.38
CA PRO A 22 39.07 1.13 17.79
C PRO A 22 37.69 1.57 18.28
N LEU A 23 36.64 1.20 17.55
CA LEU A 23 35.25 1.48 17.92
C LEU A 23 34.87 0.65 19.14
N GLU A 24 34.79 1.33 20.29
CA GLU A 24 34.23 0.80 21.53
C GLU A 24 32.83 0.24 21.31
N ALA A 25 32.58 -0.88 21.99
CA ALA A 25 31.33 -1.60 21.96
C ALA A 25 30.26 -0.81 22.72
N GLU A 26 29.20 -0.37 22.03
CA GLU A 26 27.85 -0.30 22.60
C GLU A 26 26.77 -0.02 21.54
N SER A 27 25.74 -0.89 21.55
CA SER A 27 24.31 -0.67 21.22
C SER A 27 23.70 -1.87 20.48
N ASN A 28 22.66 -2.42 21.11
CA ASN A 28 21.81 -3.53 20.64
C ASN A 28 20.96 -3.14 19.41
N GLY A 29 21.63 -2.93 18.27
CA GLY A 29 21.00 -2.83 16.95
C GLY A 29 21.42 -4.00 16.08
N ILE A 30 20.53 -4.51 15.22
CA ILE A 30 20.95 -5.38 14.12
C ILE A 30 21.78 -4.50 13.17
N LYS A 31 23.10 -4.49 13.35
CA LYS A 31 24.03 -3.81 12.46
C LYS A 31 24.30 -4.69 11.23
N LYS A 32 23.26 -5.10 10.50
CA LYS A 32 23.49 -5.71 9.18
C LYS A 32 23.69 -4.59 8.15
N ARG A 33 24.89 -4.00 8.20
CA ARG A 33 25.39 -3.19 7.09
C ARG A 33 25.84 -4.17 6.01
N TYR A 34 25.08 -4.25 4.92
CA TYR A 34 25.54 -4.85 3.67
C TYR A 34 26.86 -4.17 3.30
N SER A 35 27.95 -4.92 3.35
CA SER A 35 29.27 -4.46 2.91
C SER A 35 29.28 -4.25 1.40
N ILE A 36 30.30 -3.55 0.89
CA ILE A 36 30.48 -3.40 -0.55
C ILE A 36 30.65 -4.79 -1.18
N GLU A 37 31.35 -5.69 -0.50
CA GLU A 37 31.47 -7.09 -0.88
C GLU A 37 30.12 -7.82 -0.92
N ASP A 38 29.22 -7.63 0.06
CA ASP A 38 27.87 -8.21 0.01
C ASP A 38 27.05 -7.68 -1.16
N LEU A 39 27.19 -6.39 -1.47
CA LEU A 39 26.52 -5.74 -2.60
C LEU A 39 27.13 -6.10 -3.97
N MET A 40 28.41 -6.48 -4.00
CA MET A 40 29.14 -6.96 -5.19
C MET A 40 28.94 -8.45 -5.44
N VAL A 41 28.81 -9.28 -4.39
CA VAL A 41 28.44 -10.70 -4.53
C VAL A 41 27.02 -10.83 -5.10
N LEU A 42 26.14 -9.86 -4.82
CA LEU A 42 24.83 -9.74 -5.47
C LEU A 42 24.89 -9.31 -6.96
N GLN A 43 26.04 -8.91 -7.49
CA GLN A 43 26.22 -8.49 -8.89
C GLN A 43 26.73 -9.60 -9.83
N VAL A 44 26.83 -10.86 -9.37
CA VAL A 44 27.24 -11.95 -10.26
C VAL A 44 26.06 -12.39 -11.15
N GLU A 45 26.06 -11.88 -12.39
CA GLU A 45 25.28 -12.25 -13.59
C GLU A 45 23.74 -12.24 -13.55
N LYS A 46 23.08 -12.08 -12.40
CA LYS A 46 21.60 -12.02 -12.30
C LYS A 46 21.14 -10.73 -11.63
N PHE A 47 20.19 -10.05 -12.28
CA PHE A 47 19.51 -8.88 -11.74
C PHE A 47 18.82 -9.21 -10.40
N ASP A 48 19.23 -8.56 -9.31
CA ASP A 48 18.60 -8.65 -7.99
C ASP A 48 17.76 -7.40 -7.68
N VAL A 49 16.44 -7.60 -7.59
CA VAL A 49 15.46 -6.56 -7.30
C VAL A 49 15.64 -5.97 -5.90
N TYR A 50 15.94 -6.80 -4.90
CA TYR A 50 16.03 -6.33 -3.51
C TYR A 50 17.25 -5.42 -3.31
N GLY A 51 18.41 -5.81 -3.86
CA GLY A 51 19.61 -5.00 -3.86
C GLY A 51 19.44 -3.68 -4.61
N ASP A 52 18.77 -3.67 -5.76
CA ASP A 52 18.53 -2.44 -6.53
C ASP A 52 17.60 -1.45 -5.79
N ILE A 53 16.55 -1.95 -5.13
CA ILE A 53 15.68 -1.12 -4.28
C ILE A 53 16.48 -0.52 -3.13
N LEU A 54 17.31 -1.31 -2.45
CA LEU A 54 18.15 -0.82 -1.37
C LEU A 54 19.06 0.31 -1.83
N LYS A 55 19.75 0.12 -2.97
CA LYS A 55 20.64 1.13 -3.56
C LYS A 55 19.89 2.43 -3.85
N LYS A 56 18.69 2.34 -4.44
CA LYS A 56 17.85 3.51 -4.75
C LYS A 56 17.36 4.23 -3.49
N LEU A 57 16.96 3.50 -2.45
CA LEU A 57 16.50 4.10 -1.19
C LEU A 57 17.63 4.82 -0.45
N VAL A 58 18.83 4.21 -0.43
CA VAL A 58 20.02 4.84 0.17
C VAL A 58 20.45 6.06 -0.64
N LYS A 59 20.40 6.00 -1.98
CA LYS A 59 20.64 7.16 -2.86
C LYS A 59 19.68 8.31 -2.60
N SER A 60 18.41 7.99 -2.28
CA SER A 60 17.40 8.98 -1.90
C SER A 60 17.58 9.54 -0.48
N GLY A 61 18.64 9.16 0.24
CA GLY A 61 19.01 9.72 1.55
C GLY A 61 18.47 8.95 2.75
N ILE A 62 17.91 7.75 2.57
CA ILE A 62 17.46 6.92 3.70
C ILE A 62 18.66 6.13 4.26
N PRO A 63 19.00 6.28 5.55
CA PRO A 63 20.04 5.47 6.17
C PRO A 63 19.73 3.98 6.06
N GLN A 64 20.73 3.20 5.67
CA GLN A 64 20.60 1.75 5.50
C GLN A 64 20.14 1.03 6.76
N GLU A 65 20.51 1.53 7.94
CA GLU A 65 20.11 0.98 9.25
C GLU A 65 18.60 1.09 9.51
N GLN A 66 17.90 1.95 8.76
CA GLN A 66 16.46 2.15 8.85
C GLN A 66 15.68 1.36 7.78
N ILE A 67 16.38 0.53 7.00
CA ILE A 67 15.80 -0.32 5.95
C ILE A 67 16.02 -1.77 6.37
N ALA A 68 14.97 -2.57 6.37
CA ALA A 68 15.06 -3.97 6.76
C ALA A 68 14.32 -4.89 5.79
N PHE A 69 14.86 -6.10 5.63
CA PHE A 69 14.24 -7.17 4.86
C PHE A 69 13.65 -8.22 5.79
N ILE A 70 12.40 -8.62 5.57
CA ILE A 70 11.78 -9.71 6.34
C ILE A 70 12.56 -11.03 6.20
N GLY A 71 13.26 -11.20 5.08
CA GLY A 71 14.04 -12.40 4.79
C GLY A 71 15.26 -12.59 5.68
N ASP A 72 15.74 -11.53 6.34
CA ASP A 72 16.85 -11.60 7.27
C ASP A 72 16.43 -12.19 8.64
N ALA A 73 15.15 -12.07 8.99
CA ALA A 73 14.57 -12.63 10.21
C ALA A 73 14.13 -14.08 9.98
N LYS A 74 15.00 -15.04 10.34
CA LYS A 74 14.73 -16.47 10.14
C LYS A 74 13.89 -17.08 11.25
N THR A 75 14.02 -16.57 12.47
CA THR A 75 13.26 -17.04 13.63
C THR A 75 12.06 -16.14 13.92
N ASP A 76 11.03 -16.70 14.55
CA ASP A 76 9.83 -15.90 14.86
C ASP A 76 10.11 -14.81 15.90
N ASN A 77 11.05 -15.04 16.83
CA ASN A 77 11.52 -14.01 17.75
C ASN A 77 12.18 -12.83 17.01
N GLN A 78 13.02 -13.11 16.00
CA GLN A 78 13.63 -12.06 15.17
C GLN A 78 12.58 -11.29 14.37
N LYS A 79 11.53 -11.96 13.88
CA LYS A 79 10.42 -11.29 13.18
C LYS A 79 9.63 -10.39 14.14
N GLN A 80 9.36 -10.85 15.36
CA GLN A 80 8.68 -10.05 16.37
C GLN A 80 9.50 -8.81 16.75
N GLU A 81 10.81 -8.97 16.98
CA GLU A 81 11.72 -7.85 17.24
C GLU A 81 11.75 -6.85 16.08
N LEU A 82 11.78 -7.36 14.84
CA LEU A 82 11.71 -6.55 13.63
C LEU A 82 10.40 -5.73 13.56
N PHE A 83 9.27 -6.35 13.91
CA PHE A 83 7.97 -5.69 13.95
C PHE A 83 7.88 -4.63 15.04
N MET A 84 8.46 -4.89 16.22
CA MET A 84 8.58 -3.90 17.29
C MET A 84 9.39 -2.68 16.83
N LYS A 85 10.57 -2.90 16.22
CA LYS A 85 11.42 -1.82 15.69
C LYS A 85 10.74 -1.00 14.60
N MET A 86 9.90 -1.62 13.77
CA MET A 86 9.09 -0.91 12.77
C MET A 86 8.01 -0.05 13.44
N ASN A 87 7.29 -0.58 14.44
CA ASN A 87 6.27 0.18 15.19
C ASN A 87 6.86 1.32 16.03
N GLU A 88 8.08 1.15 16.55
CA GLU A 88 8.83 2.19 17.26
C GLU A 88 9.33 3.28 16.31
N GLY A 89 9.56 2.93 15.03
CA GLY A 89 10.07 3.84 14.00
C GLY A 89 11.60 3.81 13.85
N ALA A 90 12.28 2.86 14.51
CA ALA A 90 13.70 2.61 14.30
C ALA A 90 13.97 2.13 12.86
N ILE A 91 13.02 1.36 12.30
CA ILE A 91 12.99 0.97 10.88
C ILE A 91 11.88 1.78 10.21
N ARG A 92 12.22 2.43 9.09
CA ARG A 92 11.27 3.24 8.30
C ARG A 92 10.74 2.47 7.09
N VAL A 93 11.52 1.55 6.55
CA VAL A 93 11.16 0.79 5.35
C VAL A 93 11.34 -0.70 5.61
N LEU A 94 10.25 -1.45 5.51
CA LEU A 94 10.25 -2.91 5.61
C LEU A 94 9.91 -3.51 4.25
N ILE A 95 10.81 -4.33 3.71
CA ILE A 95 10.66 -4.95 2.40
C ILE A 95 10.51 -6.46 2.56
N GLY A 96 9.56 -7.06 1.85
CA GLY A 96 9.37 -8.51 1.93
C GLY A 96 8.43 -9.07 0.88
N SER A 97 8.52 -10.39 0.70
CA SER A 97 7.61 -11.12 -0.17
C SER A 97 6.30 -11.44 0.55
N THR A 98 5.22 -11.62 -0.22
CA THR A 98 3.90 -12.01 0.31
C THR A 98 3.95 -13.27 1.16
N THR A 99 4.80 -14.23 0.78
CA THR A 99 5.00 -15.50 1.46
C THR A 99 5.72 -15.33 2.80
N LYS A 100 6.79 -14.51 2.84
CA LYS A 100 7.57 -14.30 4.08
C LYS A 100 6.89 -13.35 5.05
N MET A 101 6.10 -12.40 4.54
CA MET A 101 5.31 -11.47 5.36
C MET A 101 3.94 -12.03 5.77
N GLY A 102 3.75 -13.36 5.67
CA GLY A 102 2.52 -14.18 5.78
C GLY A 102 1.32 -13.63 6.58
N THR A 103 0.75 -14.44 7.46
CA THR A 103 -0.34 -14.02 8.38
C THR A 103 0.28 -13.47 9.67
N GLY A 104 -0.27 -12.38 10.21
CA GLY A 104 0.13 -11.86 11.55
C GLY A 104 1.23 -10.78 11.61
N THR A 105 1.61 -10.15 10.49
CA THR A 105 2.59 -9.02 10.50
C THR A 105 2.01 -7.79 11.22
N ASN A 106 2.38 -7.55 12.48
CA ASN A 106 1.88 -6.44 13.32
C ASN A 106 2.80 -5.21 13.19
N VAL A 107 2.67 -4.45 12.11
CA VAL A 107 3.53 -3.27 11.82
C VAL A 107 2.74 -1.99 11.58
N GLN A 108 1.46 -1.94 11.94
CA GLN A 108 0.51 -0.89 11.54
C GLN A 108 0.70 0.47 12.23
N LYS A 109 1.43 0.55 13.35
CA LYS A 109 1.40 1.73 14.23
C LYS A 109 1.79 3.03 13.54
N ARG A 110 2.74 2.96 12.60
CA ARG A 110 3.31 4.12 11.88
C ARG A 110 3.22 3.98 10.35
N ILE A 111 2.40 3.08 9.83
CA ILE A 111 2.29 2.90 8.38
C ILE A 111 1.59 4.12 7.78
N ILE A 112 2.23 4.70 6.76
CA ILE A 112 1.64 5.77 5.94
C ILE A 112 1.45 5.35 4.49
N ALA A 113 2.22 4.36 4.03
CA ALA A 113 2.20 3.91 2.65
C ALA A 113 2.49 2.41 2.52
N LEU A 114 1.85 1.78 1.54
CA LEU A 114 2.08 0.41 1.12
C LEU A 114 2.46 0.41 -0.36
N TYR A 115 3.56 -0.27 -0.69
CA TYR A 115 4.08 -0.36 -2.05
C TYR A 115 4.04 -1.82 -2.53
N GLU A 116 3.29 -2.08 -3.60
CA GLU A 116 3.18 -3.39 -4.25
C GLU A 116 3.82 -3.34 -5.63
N LEU A 117 5.00 -3.96 -5.75
CA LEU A 117 5.81 -3.93 -6.96
C LEU A 117 5.41 -4.98 -8.00
N ASP A 118 4.67 -6.01 -7.60
CA ASP A 118 4.28 -7.15 -8.43
C ASP A 118 2.77 -7.42 -8.41
N CYS A 119 2.24 -7.92 -9.52
CA CYS A 119 0.88 -8.42 -9.58
C CYS A 119 0.82 -9.89 -9.14
N PRO A 120 0.09 -10.24 -8.06
CA PRO A 120 -0.08 -11.62 -7.65
C PRO A 120 -1.01 -12.39 -8.60
N TRP A 121 -0.84 -13.71 -8.66
CA TRP A 121 -1.67 -14.60 -9.50
C TRP A 121 -3.06 -14.89 -8.94
N ARG A 122 -3.26 -14.66 -7.65
CA ARG A 122 -4.50 -14.97 -6.93
C ARG A 122 -5.14 -13.66 -6.47
N PRO A 123 -6.42 -13.42 -6.78
CA PRO A 123 -7.10 -12.21 -6.34
C PRO A 123 -7.14 -12.06 -4.81
N CYS A 124 -7.24 -13.17 -4.07
CA CYS A 124 -7.22 -13.11 -2.60
C CYS A 124 -5.91 -12.55 -2.04
N ASP A 125 -4.79 -12.69 -2.75
CA ASP A 125 -3.52 -12.11 -2.32
C ASP A 125 -3.53 -10.58 -2.41
N LEU A 126 -4.29 -9.97 -3.35
CA LEU A 126 -4.43 -8.50 -3.47
C LEU A 126 -5.09 -7.93 -2.22
N GLU A 127 -6.23 -8.50 -1.83
CA GLU A 127 -6.98 -8.08 -0.64
C GLU A 127 -6.19 -8.38 0.64
N GLN A 128 -5.57 -9.56 0.72
CA GLN A 128 -4.75 -9.91 1.88
C GLN A 128 -3.50 -9.04 2.03
N ARG A 129 -2.89 -8.58 0.93
CA ARG A 129 -1.75 -7.64 0.98
C ARG A 129 -2.19 -6.29 1.53
N MET A 130 -3.33 -5.75 1.07
CA MET A 130 -3.92 -4.52 1.61
C MET A 130 -4.28 -4.64 3.09
N GLY A 131 -4.92 -5.75 3.48
CA GLY A 131 -5.29 -6.03 4.87
C GLY A 131 -4.11 -6.22 5.82
N ARG A 132 -2.86 -6.27 5.32
CA ARG A 132 -1.66 -6.21 6.16
C ARG A 132 -1.32 -4.79 6.61
N GLY A 133 -1.57 -3.79 5.76
CA GLY A 133 -1.29 -2.39 6.05
C GLY A 133 -2.45 -1.68 6.73
N ILE A 134 -3.68 -1.93 6.27
CA ILE A 134 -4.89 -1.26 6.76
C ILE A 134 -5.44 -2.04 7.97
N ARG A 135 -5.02 -1.63 9.17
CA ARG A 135 -5.52 -2.17 10.45
C ARG A 135 -5.73 -1.07 11.46
N GLN A 136 -6.59 -1.33 12.44
CA GLN A 136 -6.78 -0.48 13.61
C GLN A 136 -5.47 -0.41 14.43
N GLY A 137 -5.25 0.69 15.16
CA GLY A 137 -4.03 0.91 15.93
C GLY A 137 -2.97 1.76 15.24
N ASN A 138 -3.33 2.47 14.16
CA ASN A 138 -2.43 3.45 13.55
C ASN A 138 -2.45 4.75 14.38
N MET A 139 -1.28 5.18 14.82
CA MET A 139 -1.12 6.33 15.70
C MET A 139 -1.57 7.63 15.03
N PHE A 140 -1.29 7.83 13.74
CA PHE A 140 -1.68 9.05 13.03
C PHE A 140 -3.20 9.17 12.87
N PHE A 141 -3.86 8.04 12.62
CA PHE A 141 -5.32 7.99 12.59
C PHE A 141 -5.92 8.27 13.97
N GLU A 142 -5.37 7.66 15.03
CA GLU A 142 -5.85 7.84 16.40
C GLU A 142 -5.67 9.28 16.89
N GLU A 143 -4.53 9.92 16.59
CA GLU A 143 -4.27 11.32 16.93
C GLU A 143 -5.26 12.27 16.24
N GLU A 144 -5.53 12.06 14.94
CA GLU A 144 -6.52 12.86 14.21
C GLU A 144 -7.93 12.63 14.75
N LEU A 145 -8.31 11.38 14.98
CA LEU A 145 -9.61 11.01 15.53
C LEU A 145 -9.83 11.65 16.92
N GLN A 146 -8.83 11.59 17.80
CA GLN A 146 -8.91 12.19 19.13
C GLN A 146 -9.09 13.70 19.05
N ARG A 147 -8.30 14.39 18.21
CA ARG A 147 -8.42 15.83 17.99
C ARG A 147 -9.82 16.23 17.51
N MET A 148 -10.41 15.44 16.62
CA MET A 148 -11.76 15.69 16.11
C MET A 148 -12.83 15.40 17.16
N LEU A 149 -12.69 14.33 17.93
CA LEU A 149 -13.59 14.01 19.03
C LEU A 149 -13.58 15.11 20.10
N GLU A 150 -12.42 15.67 20.42
CA GLU A 150 -12.31 16.82 21.32
C GLU A 150 -13.04 18.05 20.77
N ALA A 151 -12.83 18.39 19.50
CA ALA A 151 -13.54 19.50 18.85
C ALA A 151 -15.08 19.30 18.78
N LEU A 152 -15.54 18.04 18.76
CA LEU A 152 -16.96 17.69 18.75
C LEU A 152 -17.58 17.56 20.15
N LYS A 153 -16.77 17.42 21.22
CA LYS A 153 -17.27 17.42 22.60
C LYS A 153 -17.87 18.77 22.99
N GLU A 154 -17.32 19.86 22.47
CA GLU A 154 -17.82 21.22 22.73
C GLU A 154 -19.17 21.50 22.03
N LYS A 155 -19.64 20.59 21.17
CA LYS A 155 -20.89 20.73 20.43
C LYS A 155 -21.92 19.69 20.91
N ASP A 156 -23.07 20.18 21.35
CA ASP A 156 -24.26 19.35 21.65
C ASP A 156 -24.92 18.84 20.36
N LEU A 157 -24.25 17.90 19.69
CA LEU A 157 -24.75 17.19 18.51
C LEU A 157 -25.12 15.75 18.86
N SER A 158 -26.13 15.21 18.18
CA SER A 158 -26.47 13.78 18.22
C SER A 158 -25.28 12.92 17.76
N LEU A 159 -25.19 11.69 18.29
CA LEU A 159 -24.12 10.74 17.96
C LEU A 159 -24.06 10.41 16.47
N GLU A 160 -25.20 10.33 15.79
CA GLU A 160 -25.30 10.07 14.35
C GLU A 160 -24.64 11.18 13.53
N VAL A 161 -24.91 12.44 13.89
CA VAL A 161 -24.34 13.61 13.23
C VAL A 161 -22.84 13.69 13.52
N LYS A 162 -22.41 13.37 14.75
CA LYS A 162 -20.99 13.30 15.11
C LYS A 162 -20.26 12.24 14.27
N ASN A 163 -20.85 11.06 14.09
CA ASN A 163 -20.25 9.99 13.27
C ASN A 163 -20.16 10.40 11.79
N GLN A 164 -21.21 11.03 11.24
CA GLN A 164 -21.17 11.53 9.87
C GLN A 164 -20.08 12.59 9.68
N ILE A 165 -19.95 13.55 10.61
CA ILE A 165 -18.90 14.57 10.57
C ILE A 165 -17.52 13.91 10.62
N LEU A 166 -17.32 12.89 11.46
CA LEU A 166 -16.04 12.18 11.54
C LEU A 166 -15.72 11.48 10.22
N GLU A 167 -16.66 10.74 9.65
CA GLU A 167 -16.47 10.04 8.38
C GLU A 167 -16.14 10.99 7.22
N GLU A 168 -16.75 12.18 7.17
CA GLU A 168 -16.51 13.17 6.12
C GLU A 168 -15.21 13.96 6.30
N ASN A 169 -14.69 14.10 7.53
CA ASN A 169 -13.61 15.04 7.83
C ASN A 169 -12.29 14.41 8.29
N ILE A 170 -12.23 13.10 8.55
CA ILE A 170 -10.95 12.42 8.77
C ILE A 170 -10.15 12.43 7.47
N LYS A 171 -8.94 12.99 7.50
CA LYS A 171 -8.08 13.12 6.30
C LYS A 171 -7.04 12.03 6.18
N PHE A 172 -6.70 11.38 7.30
CA PHE A 172 -5.67 10.35 7.31
C PHE A 172 -6.10 9.15 6.48
N ASN A 173 -5.29 8.85 5.46
CA ASN A 173 -5.43 7.66 4.64
C ASN A 173 -4.05 7.04 4.43
N ILE A 174 -4.00 5.71 4.39
CA ILE A 174 -2.79 4.97 4.03
C ILE A 174 -2.68 5.00 2.50
N ALA A 175 -1.60 5.56 1.99
CA ALA A 175 -1.35 5.61 0.56
C ALA A 175 -0.99 4.21 0.02
N HIS A 176 -1.79 3.68 -0.89
CA HIS A 176 -1.52 2.38 -1.51
C HIS A 176 -1.05 2.57 -2.94
N TYR A 177 0.20 2.21 -3.20
CA TYR A 177 0.83 2.30 -4.50
C TYR A 177 1.00 0.91 -5.09
N ARG A 178 0.37 0.68 -6.24
CA ARG A 178 0.59 -0.52 -7.05
C ARG A 178 1.35 -0.14 -8.31
N TYR A 179 2.38 -0.91 -8.62
CA TYR A 179 3.18 -0.71 -9.82
C TYR A 179 2.81 -1.76 -10.87
N ALA A 180 2.88 -1.35 -12.13
CA ALA A 180 2.81 -2.24 -13.28
C ALA A 180 3.82 -1.76 -14.31
N THR A 181 4.42 -2.71 -15.01
CA THR A 181 5.33 -2.39 -16.11
C THR A 181 4.57 -2.44 -17.43
N GLU A 182 4.62 -1.34 -18.19
CA GLU A 182 3.97 -1.25 -19.49
C GLU A 182 4.52 -2.29 -20.48
N GLN A 183 3.64 -2.80 -21.34
CA GLN A 183 3.98 -3.78 -22.40
C GLN A 183 4.61 -5.07 -21.87
N THR A 184 4.31 -5.44 -20.62
CA THR A 184 4.79 -6.68 -20.02
C THR A 184 3.66 -7.67 -19.76
N TYR A 185 4.03 -8.83 -19.22
CA TYR A 185 3.10 -9.86 -18.80
C TYR A 185 2.14 -9.40 -17.69
N ASP A 186 2.41 -8.27 -17.03
CA ASP A 186 1.53 -7.66 -16.02
C ASP A 186 0.12 -7.43 -16.55
N ALA A 187 -0.05 -7.01 -17.81
CA ALA A 187 -1.37 -6.81 -18.41
C ALA A 187 -2.20 -8.11 -18.42
N ARG A 188 -1.54 -9.25 -18.70
CA ARG A 188 -2.17 -10.57 -18.67
C ARG A 188 -2.48 -11.00 -17.25
N MET A 189 -1.61 -10.67 -16.29
CA MET A 189 -1.83 -10.95 -14.87
C MET A 189 -3.07 -10.24 -14.32
N PHE A 190 -3.18 -8.95 -14.57
CA PHE A 190 -4.36 -8.18 -14.18
C PHE A 190 -5.61 -8.68 -14.91
N GLN A 191 -5.52 -9.06 -16.19
CA GLN A 191 -6.65 -9.67 -16.90
C GLN A 191 -7.11 -11.00 -16.26
N ILE A 192 -6.19 -11.86 -15.83
CA ILE A 192 -6.53 -13.11 -15.15
C ILE A 192 -7.25 -12.82 -13.84
N ASN A 193 -6.76 -11.86 -13.05
CA ASN A 193 -7.40 -11.46 -11.80
C ASN A 193 -8.79 -10.87 -12.05
N GLU A 194 -8.95 -10.02 -13.08
CA GLU A 194 -10.24 -9.47 -13.50
C GLU A 194 -11.25 -10.59 -13.84
N GLN A 195 -10.82 -11.59 -14.60
CA GLN A 195 -11.67 -12.74 -14.98
C GLN A 195 -12.06 -13.60 -13.77
N LYS A 196 -11.19 -13.74 -12.78
CA LYS A 196 -11.49 -14.48 -11.54
C LYS A 196 -12.42 -13.72 -10.61
N LEU A 197 -12.37 -12.38 -10.60
CA LEU A 197 -13.23 -11.55 -9.76
C LEU A 197 -14.64 -11.34 -10.34
N LYS A 198 -14.79 -11.32 -11.67
CA LYS A 198 -16.07 -11.10 -12.36
C LYS A 198 -17.22 -12.02 -11.87
N PRO A 199 -17.04 -13.34 -11.73
CA PRO A 199 -18.08 -14.22 -11.19
C PRO A 199 -18.53 -13.84 -9.78
N LEU A 200 -17.62 -13.35 -8.93
CA LEU A 200 -17.94 -12.95 -7.56
C LEU A 200 -18.83 -11.69 -7.53
N VAL A 201 -18.59 -10.74 -8.43
CA VAL A 201 -19.45 -9.56 -8.62
C VAL A 201 -20.84 -9.95 -9.13
N GLN A 202 -20.92 -10.95 -10.02
CA GLN A 202 -22.21 -11.45 -10.50
C GLN A 202 -22.99 -12.17 -9.39
N LEU A 203 -22.31 -12.95 -8.54
CA LEU A 203 -22.93 -13.56 -7.35
C LEU A 203 -23.47 -12.50 -6.38
N LYS A 204 -22.79 -11.36 -6.22
CA LYS A 204 -23.32 -10.20 -5.48
C LYS A 204 -24.66 -9.72 -6.03
N SER A 205 -24.79 -9.63 -7.35
CA SER A 205 -26.03 -9.16 -8.00
C SER A 205 -27.22 -10.12 -7.87
N LEU A 206 -26.99 -11.36 -7.41
CA LEU A 206 -28.03 -12.38 -7.19
C LEU A 206 -28.66 -12.31 -5.79
N ASN A 207 -28.48 -11.21 -5.04
CA ASN A 207 -29.18 -10.89 -3.78
C ASN A 207 -29.08 -11.98 -2.69
N PHE A 208 -27.87 -12.37 -2.32
CA PHE A 208 -27.65 -13.08 -1.05
C PHE A 208 -27.62 -12.06 0.11
N ASN A 209 -28.80 -11.69 0.59
CA ASN A 209 -29.09 -10.84 1.77
C ASN A 209 -28.49 -9.41 1.80
N ASP A 210 -29.37 -8.47 2.18
CA ASP A 210 -29.08 -7.05 2.37
C ASP A 210 -27.83 -6.78 3.22
N GLY A 211 -26.91 -5.98 2.67
CA GLY A 211 -26.08 -5.07 3.49
C GLY A 211 -24.70 -5.54 3.94
N GLN A 212 -24.08 -6.56 3.33
CA GLN A 212 -22.72 -6.95 3.76
C GLN A 212 -21.60 -6.14 3.06
N ARG A 213 -20.90 -5.33 3.87
CA ARG A 213 -19.67 -4.56 3.53
C ARG A 213 -18.59 -5.37 2.78
N VAL A 214 -18.60 -6.70 2.94
CA VAL A 214 -17.69 -7.64 2.26
C VAL A 214 -17.73 -7.48 0.73
N PHE A 215 -18.89 -7.14 0.16
CA PHE A 215 -19.07 -7.10 -1.29
C PHE A 215 -18.73 -5.75 -1.94
N GLU A 216 -18.54 -4.68 -1.16
CA GLU A 216 -18.06 -3.38 -1.69
C GLU A 216 -16.56 -3.41 -1.95
N ALA A 217 -15.81 -4.10 -1.10
CA ALA A 217 -14.37 -4.32 -1.28
C ALA A 217 -14.05 -5.03 -2.61
N ILE A 218 -14.89 -5.98 -3.03
CA ILE A 218 -14.72 -6.72 -4.29
C ILE A 218 -14.91 -5.80 -5.50
N ASP A 219 -15.90 -4.90 -5.49
CA ASP A 219 -16.14 -3.97 -6.61
C ASP A 219 -14.99 -2.97 -6.76
N ALA A 220 -14.48 -2.44 -5.63
CA ALA A 220 -13.32 -1.57 -5.63
C ALA A 220 -12.07 -2.27 -6.18
N GLU A 221 -11.86 -3.53 -5.80
CA GLU A 221 -10.71 -4.30 -6.28
C GLU A 221 -10.80 -4.59 -7.79
N VAL A 222 -11.99 -4.90 -8.31
CA VAL A 222 -12.20 -5.09 -9.75
C VAL A 222 -11.91 -3.83 -10.54
N ALA A 223 -12.35 -2.66 -10.03
CA ALA A 223 -12.05 -1.38 -10.65
C ALA A 223 -10.54 -1.12 -10.69
N ASN A 224 -9.85 -1.31 -9.55
CA ASN A 224 -8.39 -1.17 -9.46
C ASN A 224 -7.66 -2.09 -10.44
N VAL A 225 -8.04 -3.38 -10.52
CA VAL A 225 -7.44 -4.34 -11.44
C VAL A 225 -7.68 -3.96 -12.91
N ALA A 226 -8.86 -3.43 -13.24
CA ALA A 226 -9.18 -2.97 -14.59
C ALA A 226 -8.34 -1.73 -14.99
N GLU A 227 -8.13 -0.79 -14.08
CA GLU A 227 -7.23 0.35 -14.28
C GLU A 227 -5.79 -0.11 -14.49
N MET A 228 -5.30 -1.00 -13.61
CA MET A 228 -3.94 -1.53 -13.70
C MET A 228 -3.70 -2.31 -14.99
N LYS A 229 -4.70 -3.07 -15.46
CA LYS A 229 -4.66 -3.73 -16.77
C LYS A 229 -4.52 -2.70 -17.88
N ALA A 230 -5.30 -1.63 -17.86
CA ALA A 230 -5.26 -0.57 -18.87
C ALA A 230 -3.89 0.11 -18.91
N VAL A 231 -3.32 0.46 -17.74
CA VAL A 231 -1.97 1.04 -17.64
C VAL A 231 -0.90 0.07 -18.17
N ALA A 232 -0.95 -1.20 -17.74
CA ALA A 232 0.02 -2.21 -18.17
C ALA A 232 0.02 -2.47 -19.69
N THR A 233 -1.07 -2.16 -20.41
CA THR A 233 -1.09 -2.28 -21.87
C THR A 233 -0.17 -1.28 -22.58
N GLY A 234 0.17 -0.16 -21.94
CA GLY A 234 0.94 0.93 -22.55
C GLY A 234 0.20 1.68 -23.67
N ASN A 235 -1.10 1.42 -23.88
CA ASN A 235 -1.92 2.12 -24.88
C ASN A 235 -2.75 3.23 -24.22
N PRO A 236 -2.45 4.52 -24.50
CA PRO A 236 -3.18 5.65 -23.92
C PRO A 236 -4.69 5.62 -24.17
N PHE A 237 -5.12 5.12 -25.35
CA PHE A 237 -6.54 5.05 -25.70
C PHE A 237 -7.31 4.04 -24.85
N ILE A 238 -6.66 2.97 -24.39
CA ILE A 238 -7.30 1.98 -23.52
C ILE A 238 -7.52 2.58 -22.14
N LEU A 239 -6.53 3.34 -21.63
CA LEU A 239 -6.65 4.06 -20.37
C LEU A 239 -7.74 5.13 -20.44
N GLU A 240 -7.77 5.93 -21.50
CA GLU A 240 -8.79 6.95 -21.70
C GLU A 240 -10.19 6.34 -21.82
N LYS A 241 -10.33 5.27 -22.63
CA LYS A 241 -11.59 4.52 -22.73
C LYS A 241 -12.05 4.00 -21.37
N HIS A 242 -11.13 3.45 -20.56
CA HIS A 242 -11.45 3.00 -19.21
C HIS A 242 -11.97 4.15 -18.34
N LYS A 243 -11.27 5.29 -18.33
CA LYS A 243 -11.69 6.50 -17.60
C LYS A 243 -13.07 6.98 -18.04
N ILE A 244 -13.31 7.09 -19.34
CA ILE A 244 -14.60 7.52 -19.91
C ILE A 244 -15.71 6.53 -19.51
N THR A 245 -15.45 5.23 -19.58
CA THR A 245 -16.42 4.19 -19.20
C THR A 245 -16.79 4.28 -17.72
N SER A 246 -15.81 4.52 -16.83
CA SER A 246 -16.05 4.73 -15.41
C SER A 246 -16.86 5.99 -15.12
N LEU A 247 -16.55 7.11 -15.80
CA LEU A 247 -17.30 8.36 -15.68
C LEU A 247 -18.75 8.19 -16.16
N LEU A 248 -18.94 7.57 -17.33
CA LEU A 248 -20.26 7.31 -17.90
C LEU A 248 -21.12 6.48 -16.94
N LYS A 249 -20.57 5.41 -16.37
CA LYS A 249 -21.29 4.55 -15.41
C LYS A 249 -21.69 5.30 -14.14
N THR A 250 -20.85 6.23 -13.67
CA THR A 250 -21.16 7.08 -12.52
C THR A 250 -22.27 8.08 -12.87
N GLU A 251 -22.21 8.70 -14.04
CA GLU A 251 -23.22 9.64 -14.51
C GLU A 251 -24.58 8.97 -14.71
N GLU A 252 -24.60 7.77 -15.31
CA GLU A 252 -25.81 6.95 -15.46
C GLU A 252 -26.43 6.62 -14.08
N ARG A 253 -25.61 6.32 -13.07
CA ARG A 253 -26.09 6.10 -11.69
C ARG A 253 -26.74 7.36 -11.10
N TYR A 254 -26.12 8.52 -11.26
CA TYR A 254 -26.71 9.78 -10.80
C TYR A 254 -28.01 10.11 -11.51
N TYR A 255 -28.06 9.88 -12.83
CA TYR A 255 -29.26 10.09 -13.62
C TYR A 255 -30.41 9.17 -13.20
N GLU A 256 -30.13 7.89 -12.93
CA GLU A 256 -31.14 6.94 -12.42
C GLU A 256 -31.60 7.29 -11.00
N GLN A 257 -30.71 7.78 -10.13
CA GLN A 257 -31.10 8.30 -8.82
C GLN A 257 -32.00 9.53 -8.94
N TYR A 258 -31.64 10.47 -9.81
CA TYR A 258 -32.44 11.66 -10.09
C TYR A 258 -33.84 11.29 -10.57
N LYS A 259 -33.96 10.37 -11.55
CA LYS A 259 -35.26 9.85 -12.00
C LYS A 259 -36.08 9.30 -10.84
N LYS A 260 -35.48 8.43 -9.99
CA LYS A 260 -36.17 7.85 -8.83
C LYS A 260 -36.70 8.91 -7.86
N VAL A 261 -35.90 9.94 -7.58
CA VAL A 261 -36.32 11.07 -6.73
C VAL A 261 -37.45 11.84 -7.40
N PHE A 262 -37.30 12.19 -8.68
CA PHE A 262 -38.30 12.92 -9.45
C PHE A 262 -39.66 12.20 -9.49
N TYR A 263 -39.68 10.88 -9.71
CA TYR A 263 -40.91 10.09 -9.67
C TYR A 263 -41.54 10.09 -8.27
N LYS A 264 -40.76 9.89 -7.21
CA LYS A 264 -41.24 9.93 -5.82
C LYS A 264 -41.81 11.30 -5.44
N THR A 265 -41.16 12.40 -5.82
CA THR A 265 -41.63 13.77 -5.55
C THR A 265 -42.93 14.06 -6.28
N ASN A 266 -43.05 13.66 -7.55
CA ASN A 266 -44.29 13.84 -8.31
C ASN A 266 -45.44 12.97 -7.79
N GLU A 267 -45.16 11.79 -7.24
CA GLU A 267 -46.17 10.94 -6.60
C GLU A 267 -46.65 11.56 -5.27
N ALA A 268 -45.76 12.19 -4.50
CA ALA A 268 -46.11 12.90 -3.27
C ALA A 268 -46.91 14.20 -3.51
N LEU A 269 -46.74 14.87 -4.66
CA LEU A 269 -47.48 16.08 -5.04
C LEU A 269 -48.86 15.80 -5.65
N ARG A 270 -49.24 14.53 -5.83
CA ARG A 270 -50.55 14.12 -6.38
C ARG A 270 -51.62 13.85 -5.31
N PHE A 271 -51.34 14.14 -4.04
CA PHE A 271 -52.29 14.14 -2.92
C PHE A 271 -52.45 15.55 -2.37
#